data_AF-A0A7X5UAW3-F1
#
_entry.id   AF-A0A7X5UAW3-F1
#
_cell.length_a   1.000
_cell.length_b   1.000
_cell.length_c   1.000
_cell.angle_alpha   90.00
_cell.angle_beta   90.00
_cell.angle_gamma   90.00
#
_symmetry.space_group_name_H-M   'P 1'
#
loop_
_entity.id
_entity.type
_entity.pdbx_description
1 polymer ?
#
loop_
_entity_poly.entity_id
_entity_poly.type
_entity_poly.pdbx_seq_one_letter_code
_entity_poly.pdbx_strand_id
1 'polypeptide(L)'
;MSEKTAPVVAPRTRRLAPRTPPRPLPPVPPYPHASDLIRSIDAAPAPAVRVRHVGETEDGHRVMTRTAKPIHQIRAVLKRKAIEHAIMTMADDELARIEVESDAPFEPSPSAQHVMAIAEVRRKTLRPAVPVDLTLRPTVDEITRSRRGLSANPTWQHPALVQAGAPQHTGTFVIQSDVTLSDRYPVYVDYLRQKKTSRSSTIGGLWTLRILTELVGDKRLCELGPGDVDVFLHAISVWPPHASKRRDYRLMKAPAVVTKAKRLGDAPIDVGTQQRHIDLLRTFFCWLENRHEVVPGLLKGVRLFSSTDDRGQRRKPFDPHELELLFHPKHDKTFTKPHQYWARFLGYYQGLRVNELSQIYVDDVSLIDGLWCIDVTRDRPGQRLKNNQSRRTLPIHPVLIKNGFLDFVKQAKNWGRVTLFPGLVWGANGPGDTTSDWFNRSFLRRTCGIKAKEKVFHSFRHNFATAGERSGLSDARIAIMLGHSAGDSILRKHYVLRLNLLDMQQSMSNMQFMPLQHLPYVPAQYEQAFEQAAEDEARFERIAEVYDRAA
;
A
#
# COMPACT_ATOMS: atom_id res chain seq x y z
N MET A 1 28.39 55.87 54.70
CA MET A 1 27.14 55.13 54.37
C MET A 1 26.12 56.18 53.98
N SER A 2 25.83 56.30 52.68
CA SER A 2 24.83 57.25 52.17
C SER A 2 24.28 56.71 50.86
N GLU A 3 22.94 56.68 50.79
CA GLU A 3 22.11 56.20 49.71
C GLU A 3 22.34 56.95 48.40
N LYS A 4 22.31 56.23 47.27
CA LYS A 4 21.84 56.77 46.00
C LYS A 4 21.04 55.71 45.24
N THR A 5 19.72 55.86 45.32
CA THR A 5 18.70 55.34 44.41
C THR A 5 19.04 55.67 42.95
N ALA A 6 18.97 54.66 42.07
CA ALA A 6 19.00 54.82 40.62
C ALA A 6 17.60 54.56 40.01
N PRO A 7 17.24 55.22 38.88
CA PRO A 7 15.86 55.52 38.54
C PRO A 7 15.18 54.50 37.62
N VAL A 8 13.85 54.44 37.74
CA VAL A 8 12.91 53.72 36.87
C VAL A 8 12.90 54.36 35.47
N VAL A 9 13.14 53.57 34.43
CA VAL A 9 13.05 54.01 33.02
C VAL A 9 11.74 53.51 32.41
N ALA A 10 10.92 54.46 31.95
CA ALA A 10 9.65 54.25 31.27
C ALA A 10 9.80 53.58 29.89
N PRO A 11 8.76 52.87 29.37
CA PRO A 11 8.83 52.17 28.11
C PRO A 11 8.77 53.14 26.91
N ARG A 12 9.79 53.09 26.04
CA ARG A 12 9.81 53.81 24.76
C ARG A 12 8.80 53.20 23.79
N THR A 13 7.71 53.94 23.52
CA THR A 13 6.80 53.70 22.39
C THR A 13 7.56 53.90 21.07
N ARG A 14 7.76 52.83 20.30
CA ARG A 14 8.34 52.89 18.96
C ARG A 14 7.25 53.29 17.97
N ARG A 15 7.29 54.54 17.49
CA ARG A 15 6.43 55.03 16.39
C ARG A 15 6.68 54.17 15.14
N LEU A 16 5.62 53.57 14.60
CA LEU A 16 5.61 52.92 13.28
C LEU A 16 5.78 54.01 12.19
N ALA A 17 6.75 53.82 11.32
CA ALA A 17 6.90 54.63 10.10
C ALA A 17 5.77 54.30 9.11
N PRO A 18 5.30 55.27 8.31
CA PRO A 18 4.20 55.06 7.36
C PRO A 18 4.61 54.08 6.25
N ARG A 19 3.73 53.12 5.95
CA ARG A 19 3.89 52.15 4.86
C ARG A 19 3.91 52.87 3.51
N THR A 20 4.98 52.70 2.76
CA THR A 20 5.05 53.06 1.34
C THR A 20 4.02 52.22 0.56
N PRO A 21 3.22 52.81 -0.34
CA PRO A 21 2.32 52.04 -1.20
C PRO A 21 3.13 51.13 -2.15
N PRO A 22 2.59 49.95 -2.52
CA PRO A 22 3.29 49.00 -3.37
C PRO A 22 3.58 49.62 -4.75
N ARG A 23 4.80 49.41 -5.24
CA ARG A 23 5.24 49.82 -6.57
C ARG A 23 4.38 49.10 -7.62
N PRO A 24 3.83 49.79 -8.64
CA PRO A 24 3.09 49.12 -9.71
C PRO A 24 4.01 48.11 -10.41
N LEU A 25 3.46 46.94 -10.72
CA LEU A 25 4.17 45.86 -11.41
C LEU A 25 4.70 46.37 -12.77
N PRO A 26 5.93 46.01 -13.16
CA PRO A 26 6.41 46.32 -14.50
C PRO A 26 5.52 45.65 -15.55
N PRO A 27 5.32 46.26 -16.73
CA PRO A 27 4.55 45.65 -17.80
C PRO A 27 5.16 44.28 -18.15
N VAL A 28 4.27 43.28 -18.31
CA VAL A 28 4.63 41.93 -18.72
C VAL A 28 5.31 42.02 -20.10
N PRO A 29 6.56 41.55 -20.27
CA PRO A 29 7.17 41.53 -21.59
C PRO A 29 6.36 40.59 -22.50
N PRO A 30 6.24 40.89 -23.81
CA PRO A 30 5.55 40.00 -24.73
C PRO A 30 6.17 38.60 -24.65
N TYR A 31 5.32 37.59 -24.42
CA TYR A 31 5.76 36.20 -24.27
C TYR A 31 6.50 35.73 -25.54
N PRO A 32 7.66 35.05 -25.40
CA PRO A 32 8.32 34.47 -26.55
C PRO A 32 7.43 33.40 -27.19
N HIS A 33 7.37 33.39 -28.52
CA HIS A 33 6.64 32.39 -29.29
C HIS A 33 7.08 30.97 -28.88
N ALA A 34 6.15 30.00 -28.89
CA ALA A 34 6.40 28.60 -28.52
C ALA A 34 7.64 27.99 -29.21
N SER A 35 7.98 28.47 -30.39
CA SER A 35 9.17 28.13 -31.18
C SER A 35 10.50 28.48 -30.48
N ASP A 36 10.55 29.60 -29.76
CA ASP A 36 11.76 30.10 -29.10
C ASP A 36 12.01 29.38 -27.76
N LEU A 37 10.94 28.97 -27.07
CA LEU A 37 11.02 28.16 -25.84
C LEU A 37 11.52 26.73 -26.14
N ILE A 38 11.12 26.17 -27.28
CA ILE A 38 11.61 24.88 -27.76
C ILE A 38 13.09 24.96 -28.10
N ARG A 39 13.53 26.03 -28.78
CA ARG A 39 14.96 26.28 -29.07
C ARG A 39 15.80 26.48 -27.81
N SER A 40 15.26 27.10 -26.75
CA SER A 40 16.01 27.27 -25.48
C SER A 40 16.14 25.97 -24.70
N ILE A 41 15.16 25.06 -24.79
CA ILE A 41 15.21 23.72 -24.19
C ILE A 41 16.20 22.83 -24.95
N ASP A 42 16.24 22.91 -26.28
CA ASP A 42 17.19 22.16 -27.10
C ASP A 42 18.63 22.71 -27.02
N ALA A 43 18.80 23.99 -26.65
CA ALA A 43 20.11 24.63 -26.45
C ALA A 43 20.70 24.44 -25.04
N ALA A 44 19.95 23.87 -24.08
CA ALA A 44 20.46 23.62 -22.74
C ALA A 44 21.36 22.36 -22.72
N PRO A 45 22.63 22.43 -22.27
CA PRO A 45 23.51 21.27 -22.26
C PRO A 45 22.97 20.20 -21.29
N ALA A 46 22.83 18.97 -21.79
CA ALA A 46 22.29 17.83 -21.05
C ALA A 46 23.07 17.56 -19.74
N PRO A 47 22.41 17.09 -18.66
CA PRO A 47 23.10 16.70 -17.44
C PRO A 47 24.02 15.51 -17.71
N ALA A 48 25.33 15.75 -17.67
CA ALA A 48 26.35 14.73 -17.79
C ALA A 48 26.43 13.90 -16.50
N VAL A 49 25.73 12.76 -16.45
CA VAL A 49 26.00 11.74 -15.44
C VAL A 49 27.25 10.96 -15.87
N ARG A 50 28.41 11.24 -15.25
CA ARG A 50 29.67 10.51 -15.45
C ARG A 50 29.91 9.55 -14.28
N VAL A 51 30.06 8.26 -14.54
CA VAL A 51 30.67 7.30 -13.60
C VAL A 51 31.97 6.79 -14.24
N ARG A 52 33.10 6.90 -13.54
CA ARG A 52 34.43 6.42 -13.97
C ARG A 52 34.75 5.13 -13.23
N HIS A 53 35.11 4.09 -13.97
CA HIS A 53 35.92 2.99 -13.44
C HIS A 53 37.20 2.90 -14.29
N VAL A 54 38.34 2.76 -13.62
CA VAL A 54 39.66 2.56 -14.24
C VAL A 54 40.18 1.22 -13.76
N GLY A 55 40.54 0.34 -14.69
CA GLY A 55 41.29 -0.89 -14.44
C GLY A 55 42.38 -1.05 -15.50
N GLU A 56 43.49 -1.67 -15.12
CA GLU A 56 44.62 -2.02 -15.99
C GLU A 56 44.60 -3.52 -16.28
N THR A 57 44.93 -3.91 -17.50
CA THR A 57 45.17 -5.32 -17.89
C THR A 57 46.63 -5.70 -17.61
N GLU A 58 46.94 -6.99 -17.54
CA GLU A 58 48.29 -7.50 -17.18
C GLU A 58 49.41 -7.03 -18.12
N ASP A 59 49.11 -6.63 -19.36
CA ASP A 59 50.08 -6.03 -20.30
C ASP A 59 50.20 -4.48 -20.17
N GLY A 60 49.71 -3.87 -19.09
CA GLY A 60 49.92 -2.45 -18.77
C GLY A 60 49.05 -1.44 -19.52
N HIS A 61 48.04 -1.88 -20.28
CA HIS A 61 47.11 -0.99 -20.97
C HIS A 61 45.85 -0.68 -20.14
N ARG A 62 45.42 0.60 -20.17
CA ARG A 62 44.19 1.08 -19.51
C ARG A 62 42.96 0.90 -20.40
N VAL A 63 41.92 0.24 -19.90
CA VAL A 63 40.65 0.08 -20.63
C VAL A 63 39.57 1.01 -20.07
N MET A 64 38.89 1.76 -20.95
CA MET A 64 37.78 2.66 -20.61
C MET A 64 36.48 2.18 -21.26
N THR A 65 35.38 2.08 -20.51
CA THR A 65 34.04 1.84 -21.08
C THR A 65 33.03 2.92 -20.66
N ARG A 66 32.19 3.36 -21.60
CA ARG A 66 31.10 4.34 -21.41
C ARG A 66 29.75 3.67 -21.73
N THR A 67 28.71 3.89 -20.93
CA THR A 67 27.33 3.53 -21.27
C THR A 67 26.37 4.69 -21.00
N ALA A 68 25.46 4.97 -21.94
CA ALA A 68 24.39 5.96 -21.86
C ALA A 68 23.04 5.28 -22.10
N LYS A 69 21.98 5.64 -21.36
CA LYS A 69 20.60 5.20 -21.67
C LYS A 69 19.92 6.19 -22.63
N PRO A 70 19.16 5.72 -23.63
CA PRO A 70 18.55 6.57 -24.64
C PRO A 70 17.29 7.32 -24.16
N ILE A 71 17.09 8.52 -24.72
CA ILE A 71 16.15 9.57 -24.31
C ILE A 71 14.66 9.16 -24.32
N HIS A 72 14.28 8.16 -25.12
CA HIS A 72 12.91 7.65 -25.23
C HIS A 72 12.45 6.92 -23.95
N GLN A 73 13.37 6.29 -23.20
CA GLN A 73 13.03 5.62 -21.94
C GLN A 73 12.76 6.62 -20.81
N ILE A 74 13.39 7.80 -20.87
CA ILE A 74 13.13 8.90 -19.92
C ILE A 74 11.75 9.51 -20.23
N ARG A 75 11.42 9.71 -21.51
CA ARG A 75 10.10 10.20 -21.96
C ARG A 75 8.93 9.28 -21.54
N ALA A 76 9.11 7.96 -21.63
CA ALA A 76 8.06 7.00 -21.24
C ALA A 76 7.80 6.98 -19.71
N VAL A 77 8.84 7.16 -18.90
CA VAL A 77 8.72 7.21 -17.43
C VAL A 77 8.05 8.52 -16.98
N LEU A 78 8.37 9.64 -17.64
CA LEU A 78 7.76 10.93 -17.34
C LEU A 78 6.28 10.99 -17.79
N LYS A 79 5.94 10.47 -18.99
CA LYS A 79 4.54 10.33 -19.45
C LYS A 79 3.68 9.51 -18.50
N ARG A 80 4.22 8.39 -18.01
CA ARG A 80 3.50 7.52 -17.06
C ARG A 80 3.21 8.21 -15.72
N LYS A 81 4.15 9.00 -15.20
CA LYS A 81 3.97 9.74 -13.95
C LYS A 81 3.01 10.93 -14.07
N ALA A 82 2.99 11.61 -15.22
CA ALA A 82 2.06 12.70 -15.48
C ALA A 82 0.61 12.22 -15.58
N ILE A 83 0.37 11.11 -16.29
CA ILE A 83 -0.96 10.48 -16.41
C ILE A 83 -1.44 9.95 -15.05
N GLU A 84 -0.55 9.33 -14.27
CA GLU A 84 -0.88 8.85 -12.92
C GLU A 84 -1.24 10.01 -11.97
N HIS A 85 -0.77 11.24 -12.23
CA HIS A 85 -1.12 12.44 -11.45
C HIS A 85 -2.44 13.07 -11.91
N ALA A 86 -2.65 13.22 -13.23
CA ALA A 86 -3.90 13.77 -13.80
C ALA A 86 -5.14 12.95 -13.39
N ILE A 87 -5.00 11.61 -13.35
CA ILE A 87 -6.06 10.71 -12.85
C ILE A 87 -6.35 10.91 -11.36
N MET A 88 -5.40 11.45 -10.58
CA MET A 88 -5.53 11.63 -9.13
C MET A 88 -6.12 12.99 -8.75
N THR A 89 -6.23 13.94 -9.68
CA THR A 89 -6.69 15.31 -9.43
C THR A 89 -8.07 15.64 -9.99
N MET A 90 -8.66 14.79 -10.85
CA MET A 90 -10.02 15.01 -11.37
C MET A 90 -11.08 14.43 -10.43
N ALA A 91 -12.16 15.18 -10.18
CA ALA A 91 -13.34 14.68 -9.46
C ALA A 91 -14.17 13.75 -10.38
N ASP A 92 -14.78 12.71 -9.80
CA ASP A 92 -15.42 11.59 -10.52
C ASP A 92 -16.49 11.99 -11.56
N ASP A 93 -17.07 13.20 -11.48
CA ASP A 93 -18.13 13.67 -12.37
C ASP A 93 -17.64 14.28 -13.71
N GLU A 94 -16.36 14.68 -13.83
CA GLU A 94 -15.84 15.33 -15.06
C GLU A 94 -15.44 14.35 -16.17
N LEU A 95 -15.19 13.08 -15.84
CA LEU A 95 -14.82 12.04 -16.81
C LEU A 95 -15.97 11.61 -17.74
N ALA A 96 -17.21 12.00 -17.44
CA ALA A 96 -18.40 11.57 -18.19
C ALA A 96 -18.77 12.48 -19.38
N ARG A 97 -18.09 13.63 -19.57
CA ARG A 97 -18.52 14.68 -20.52
C ARG A 97 -17.64 14.85 -21.76
N ILE A 98 -16.63 14.01 -21.97
CA ILE A 98 -15.77 14.09 -23.16
C ILE A 98 -16.47 13.36 -24.32
N GLU A 99 -17.37 14.05 -25.02
CA GLU A 99 -17.79 13.67 -26.38
C GLU A 99 -16.76 14.23 -27.37
N VAL A 100 -16.17 13.34 -28.19
CA VAL A 100 -15.18 13.70 -29.22
C VAL A 100 -15.91 13.83 -30.55
N GLU A 101 -16.11 15.07 -31.02
CA GLU A 101 -16.36 15.37 -32.43
C GLU A 101 -15.02 15.67 -33.12
N SER A 102 -14.65 14.85 -34.11
CA SER A 102 -13.76 15.32 -35.18
C SER A 102 -13.88 14.45 -36.44
N ASP A 103 -14.40 15.05 -37.51
CA ASP A 103 -14.37 14.52 -38.88
C ASP A 103 -13.03 14.86 -39.56
N ALA A 104 -12.10 13.92 -39.59
CA ALA A 104 -11.00 13.84 -40.57
C ALA A 104 -10.33 12.45 -40.53
N PRO A 105 -9.94 11.85 -41.67
CA PRO A 105 -9.47 10.48 -41.71
C PRO A 105 -8.02 10.37 -41.24
N PHE A 106 -7.82 9.96 -39.99
CA PHE A 106 -6.54 9.56 -39.42
C PHE A 106 -6.53 8.04 -39.27
N GLU A 107 -5.57 7.32 -39.87
CA GLU A 107 -5.40 5.89 -39.60
C GLU A 107 -4.80 5.68 -38.19
N PRO A 108 -5.54 5.05 -37.25
CA PRO A 108 -5.11 4.97 -35.85
C PRO A 108 -4.11 3.84 -35.63
N SER A 109 -3.14 4.09 -34.73
CA SER A 109 -2.16 3.09 -34.30
C SER A 109 -2.81 1.83 -33.67
N PRO A 110 -2.12 0.67 -33.63
CA PRO A 110 -2.69 -0.60 -33.12
C PRO A 110 -3.23 -0.53 -31.68
N SER A 111 -2.69 0.38 -30.86
CA SER A 111 -3.16 0.61 -29.49
C SER A 111 -4.47 1.41 -29.44
N ALA A 112 -4.67 2.32 -30.40
CA ALA A 112 -5.92 3.07 -30.56
C ALA A 112 -7.03 2.20 -31.17
N GLN A 113 -6.70 1.29 -32.09
CA GLN A 113 -7.64 0.28 -32.60
C GLN A 113 -8.18 -0.63 -31.49
N HIS A 114 -7.35 -0.97 -30.50
CA HIS A 114 -7.77 -1.78 -29.35
C HIS A 114 -8.70 -1.03 -28.40
N VAL A 115 -8.47 0.28 -28.19
CA VAL A 115 -9.34 1.13 -27.35
C VAL A 115 -10.67 1.43 -28.05
N MET A 116 -10.65 1.66 -29.36
CA MET A 116 -11.86 1.84 -30.17
C MET A 116 -12.70 0.56 -30.24
N ALA A 117 -12.07 -0.62 -30.35
CA ALA A 117 -12.78 -1.90 -30.28
C ALA A 117 -13.44 -2.14 -28.91
N ILE A 118 -12.83 -1.70 -27.82
CA ILE A 118 -13.42 -1.76 -26.47
C ILE A 118 -14.60 -0.78 -26.34
N ALA A 119 -14.51 0.42 -26.93
CA ALA A 119 -15.60 1.40 -26.96
C ALA A 119 -16.79 0.93 -27.83
N GLU A 120 -16.52 0.32 -28.97
CA GLU A 120 -17.50 -0.28 -29.90
C GLU A 120 -18.28 -1.43 -29.24
N VAL A 121 -17.59 -2.31 -28.51
CA VAL A 121 -18.22 -3.38 -27.73
C VAL A 121 -19.11 -2.80 -26.64
N ARG A 122 -18.67 -1.73 -25.96
CA ARG A 122 -19.45 -1.03 -24.92
C ARG A 122 -20.71 -0.38 -25.47
N ARG A 123 -20.63 0.22 -26.67
CA ARG A 123 -21.76 0.85 -27.39
C ARG A 123 -22.82 -0.18 -27.81
N LYS A 124 -22.40 -1.39 -28.22
CA LYS A 124 -23.31 -2.49 -28.59
C LYS A 124 -23.96 -3.20 -27.39
N THR A 125 -23.39 -3.09 -26.19
CA THR A 125 -23.97 -3.68 -24.95
C THR A 125 -24.95 -2.79 -24.19
N LEU A 126 -25.09 -1.51 -24.55
CA LEU A 126 -26.11 -0.63 -23.97
C LEU A 126 -27.45 -0.86 -24.68
N ARG A 127 -28.35 -1.61 -24.04
CA ARG A 127 -29.77 -1.65 -24.45
C ARG A 127 -30.46 -0.35 -24.02
N PRO A 128 -31.39 0.21 -24.81
CA PRO A 128 -32.19 1.35 -24.37
C PRO A 128 -33.03 0.95 -23.16
N ALA A 129 -33.20 1.89 -22.24
CA ALA A 129 -34.00 1.72 -21.04
C ALA A 129 -35.45 1.38 -21.41
N VAL A 130 -35.92 0.22 -20.97
CA VAL A 130 -37.36 -0.07 -20.91
C VAL A 130 -37.92 0.74 -19.73
N PRO A 131 -38.99 1.54 -19.90
CA PRO A 131 -39.60 2.23 -18.78
C PRO A 131 -40.21 1.19 -17.84
N VAL A 132 -39.76 1.17 -16.58
CA VAL A 132 -40.35 0.35 -15.53
C VAL A 132 -41.62 1.06 -15.04
N ASP A 133 -42.76 0.38 -15.20
CA ASP A 133 -44.04 0.75 -14.61
C ASP A 133 -43.92 0.69 -13.07
N LEU A 134 -44.19 1.83 -12.42
CA LEU A 134 -44.05 2.03 -10.97
C LEU A 134 -45.29 1.63 -10.16
N THR A 135 -46.18 0.81 -10.71
CA THR A 135 -47.36 0.34 -10.00
C THR A 135 -47.19 -1.10 -9.54
N LEU A 136 -46.61 -1.30 -8.35
CA LEU A 136 -46.88 -2.42 -7.42
C LEU A 136 -46.00 -2.24 -6.17
N ARG A 137 -46.59 -1.74 -5.08
CA ARG A 137 -45.99 -1.76 -3.74
C ARG A 137 -46.65 -2.89 -2.93
N PRO A 138 -45.91 -3.86 -2.37
CA PRO A 138 -46.50 -4.78 -1.41
C PRO A 138 -46.73 -4.07 -0.07
N THR A 139 -47.93 -4.25 0.48
CA THR A 139 -48.38 -3.68 1.75
C THR A 139 -47.71 -4.35 2.96
N VAL A 140 -47.57 -3.57 4.04
CA VAL A 140 -46.80 -3.84 5.27
C VAL A 140 -47.19 -5.15 6.01
N ASP A 141 -48.30 -5.79 5.66
CA ASP A 141 -48.81 -6.98 6.35
C ASP A 141 -48.18 -8.33 5.93
N GLU A 142 -47.41 -8.39 4.84
CA GLU A 142 -46.70 -9.63 4.45
C GLU A 142 -45.37 -9.85 5.20
N ILE A 143 -44.76 -8.79 5.75
CA ILE A 143 -43.49 -8.86 6.48
C ILE A 143 -43.69 -9.41 7.91
N THR A 144 -44.90 -9.32 8.45
CA THR A 144 -45.18 -9.62 9.87
C THR A 144 -45.43 -11.12 10.15
N ARG A 145 -45.64 -11.95 9.12
CA ARG A 145 -45.91 -13.39 9.29
C ARG A 145 -44.66 -14.29 9.39
N SER A 146 -43.49 -13.83 8.93
CA SER A 146 -42.24 -14.62 8.93
C SER A 146 -41.38 -14.46 10.19
N ARG A 147 -41.81 -13.66 11.16
CA ARG A 147 -41.01 -13.31 12.37
C ARG A 147 -41.38 -14.04 13.67
N ARG A 148 -42.39 -14.92 13.67
CA ARG A 148 -42.70 -15.77 14.83
C ARG A 148 -42.14 -17.18 14.60
N GLY A 149 -40.87 -17.40 14.92
CA GLY A 149 -40.29 -18.76 14.80
C GLY A 149 -38.81 -18.96 15.12
N LEU A 150 -38.08 -17.96 15.63
CA LEU A 150 -36.66 -18.13 15.97
C LEU A 150 -36.34 -17.45 17.30
N SER A 151 -36.74 -18.11 18.39
CA SER A 151 -36.21 -17.89 19.73
C SER A 151 -36.04 -19.25 20.40
N ALA A 152 -34.83 -19.80 20.33
CA ALA A 152 -34.23 -20.73 21.29
C ALA A 152 -32.93 -21.29 20.69
N ASN A 153 -31.81 -21.10 21.39
CA ASN A 153 -30.58 -21.86 21.17
C ASN A 153 -30.86 -23.37 21.37
N PRO A 154 -30.17 -24.25 20.63
CA PRO A 154 -29.78 -25.51 21.24
C PRO A 154 -28.27 -25.78 21.12
N THR A 155 -27.72 -25.97 22.31
CA THR A 155 -26.57 -26.76 22.70
C THR A 155 -26.38 -28.01 21.84
N TRP A 156 -25.18 -28.21 21.30
CA TRP A 156 -24.81 -29.43 20.57
C TRP A 156 -24.62 -30.58 21.56
N GLN A 157 -25.62 -31.45 21.69
CA GLN A 157 -25.47 -32.80 22.22
C GLN A 157 -25.42 -33.78 21.03
N HIS A 158 -24.40 -34.65 21.03
CA HIS A 158 -24.29 -35.77 20.10
C HIS A 158 -25.43 -36.78 20.32
N PRO A 159 -26.21 -37.16 19.29
CA PRO A 159 -27.00 -38.38 19.34
C PRO A 159 -26.20 -39.56 18.80
N ALA A 160 -26.35 -40.68 19.49
CA ALA A 160 -25.69 -41.95 19.29
C ALA A 160 -25.93 -42.57 17.91
N LEU A 161 -24.99 -43.43 17.54
CA LEU A 161 -24.98 -44.35 16.41
C LEU A 161 -26.35 -45.03 16.19
N VAL A 162 -26.99 -44.70 15.07
CA VAL A 162 -27.97 -45.57 14.42
C VAL A 162 -27.38 -45.95 13.07
N GLN A 163 -26.98 -47.22 12.94
CA GLN A 163 -26.70 -47.86 11.67
C GLN A 163 -28.00 -47.91 10.86
N ALA A 164 -28.19 -46.95 9.97
CA ALA A 164 -29.17 -47.05 8.89
C ALA A 164 -28.39 -46.87 7.58
N GLY A 165 -28.48 -47.87 6.70
CA GLY A 165 -27.71 -47.95 5.46
C GLY A 165 -27.78 -46.65 4.66
N ALA A 166 -26.62 -46.07 4.39
CA ALA A 166 -26.51 -44.90 3.54
C ALA A 166 -27.05 -45.26 2.14
N PRO A 167 -27.99 -44.47 1.57
CA PRO A 167 -28.13 -44.47 0.13
C PRO A 167 -26.81 -43.92 -0.42
N GLN A 168 -26.04 -44.80 -1.07
CA GLN A 168 -24.93 -44.37 -1.91
C GLN A 168 -25.52 -43.55 -3.05
N HIS A 169 -25.60 -42.24 -2.88
CA HIS A 169 -25.77 -41.33 -4.00
C HIS A 169 -24.46 -41.32 -4.80
N THR A 170 -24.24 -42.36 -5.59
CA THR A 170 -23.38 -42.33 -6.79
C THR A 170 -24.09 -41.53 -7.87
N GLY A 171 -24.40 -40.26 -7.58
CA GLY A 171 -24.76 -39.30 -8.61
C GLY A 171 -23.49 -38.90 -9.32
N THR A 172 -23.27 -39.41 -10.52
CA THR A 172 -22.19 -38.95 -11.40
C THR A 172 -22.41 -37.45 -11.63
N PHE A 173 -21.57 -36.61 -11.04
CA PHE A 173 -21.58 -35.17 -11.31
C PHE A 173 -21.16 -34.96 -12.78
N VAL A 174 -22.14 -34.87 -13.68
CA VAL A 174 -21.89 -34.62 -15.10
C VAL A 174 -21.79 -33.11 -15.28
N ILE A 175 -20.57 -32.57 -15.17
CA ILE A 175 -20.28 -31.18 -15.49
C ILE A 175 -20.04 -31.11 -17.01
N GLN A 176 -21.09 -30.83 -17.77
CA GLN A 176 -20.96 -30.54 -19.20
C GLN A 176 -20.76 -29.04 -19.38
N SER A 177 -19.51 -28.60 -19.41
CA SER A 177 -19.16 -27.25 -19.84
C SER A 177 -17.94 -27.27 -20.74
N ASP A 178 -18.01 -26.64 -21.91
CA ASP A 178 -16.86 -26.44 -22.82
C ASP A 178 -15.91 -25.32 -22.34
N VAL A 179 -16.20 -24.76 -21.16
CA VAL A 179 -15.45 -23.65 -20.57
C VAL A 179 -14.09 -24.13 -20.07
N THR A 180 -13.05 -23.38 -20.42
CA THR A 180 -11.67 -23.64 -19.99
C THR A 180 -11.31 -22.87 -18.72
N LEU A 181 -10.13 -23.16 -18.16
CA LEU A 181 -9.56 -22.37 -17.07
C LEU A 181 -9.41 -20.90 -17.45
N SER A 182 -8.86 -20.61 -18.63
CA SER A 182 -8.55 -19.26 -19.08
C SER A 182 -9.80 -18.41 -19.32
N ASP A 183 -10.90 -19.02 -19.80
CA ASP A 183 -12.20 -18.36 -19.98
C ASP A 183 -12.76 -17.76 -18.69
N ARG A 184 -12.41 -18.33 -17.53
CA ARG A 184 -12.89 -17.87 -16.22
C ARG A 184 -12.07 -16.76 -15.61
N TYR A 185 -10.89 -16.42 -16.14
CA TYR A 185 -10.03 -15.41 -15.54
C TYR A 185 -10.63 -14.00 -15.52
N PRO A 186 -11.21 -13.48 -16.64
CA PRO A 186 -11.84 -12.17 -16.62
C PRO A 186 -13.02 -12.10 -15.63
N VAL A 187 -13.90 -13.10 -15.66
CA VAL A 187 -15.07 -13.18 -14.78
C VAL A 187 -14.66 -13.28 -13.30
N TYR A 188 -13.61 -14.05 -13.01
CA TYR A 188 -13.08 -14.16 -11.66
C TYR A 188 -12.46 -12.85 -11.17
N VAL A 189 -11.78 -12.10 -12.04
CA VAL A 189 -11.24 -10.78 -11.71
C VAL A 189 -12.36 -9.80 -11.37
N ASP A 190 -13.45 -9.82 -12.14
CA ASP A 190 -14.61 -8.98 -11.86
C ASP A 190 -15.29 -9.36 -10.55
N TYR A 191 -15.43 -10.66 -10.26
CA TYR A 191 -15.87 -11.14 -8.95
C TYR A 191 -14.97 -10.65 -7.81
N LEU A 192 -13.64 -10.74 -7.96
CA LEU A 192 -12.70 -10.24 -6.95
C LEU A 192 -12.78 -8.73 -6.75
N ARG A 193 -13.05 -7.97 -7.83
CA ARG A 193 -13.29 -6.51 -7.77
C ARG A 193 -14.58 -6.18 -7.02
N GLN A 194 -15.67 -6.89 -7.30
CA GLN A 194 -16.94 -6.74 -6.58
C GLN A 194 -16.78 -7.05 -5.09
N LYS A 195 -15.98 -8.07 -4.75
CA LYS A 195 -15.61 -8.41 -3.36
C LYS A 195 -14.64 -7.39 -2.72
N LYS A 196 -14.22 -6.35 -3.44
CA LYS A 196 -13.25 -5.33 -3.00
C LYS A 196 -11.92 -5.95 -2.55
N THR A 197 -11.49 -7.01 -3.23
CA THR A 197 -10.20 -7.67 -2.96
C THR A 197 -9.05 -6.75 -3.34
N SER A 198 -7.99 -6.71 -2.53
CA SER A 198 -6.86 -5.83 -2.81
C SER A 198 -6.18 -6.17 -4.15
N ARG A 199 -5.75 -5.15 -4.90
CA ARG A 199 -5.04 -5.29 -6.18
C ARG A 199 -3.86 -6.26 -6.10
N SER A 200 -3.08 -6.18 -5.03
CA SER A 200 -1.93 -7.07 -4.80
C SER A 200 -2.36 -8.54 -4.67
N SER A 201 -3.44 -8.81 -3.93
CA SER A 201 -4.01 -10.16 -3.83
C SER A 201 -4.57 -10.65 -5.16
N THR A 202 -5.26 -9.79 -5.93
CA THR A 202 -5.79 -10.13 -7.25
C THR A 202 -4.68 -10.50 -8.23
N ILE A 203 -3.62 -9.69 -8.30
CA ILE A 203 -2.45 -9.98 -9.14
C ILE A 203 -1.77 -11.28 -8.72
N GLY A 204 -1.60 -11.50 -7.40
CA GLY A 204 -1.05 -12.75 -6.88
C GLY A 204 -1.89 -13.97 -7.24
N GLY A 205 -3.22 -13.84 -7.18
CA GLY A 205 -4.17 -14.89 -7.58
C GLY A 205 -4.05 -15.21 -9.06
N LEU A 206 -4.08 -14.21 -9.93
CA LEU A 206 -3.90 -14.38 -11.37
C LEU A 206 -2.55 -15.02 -11.73
N TRP A 207 -1.49 -14.63 -11.05
CA TRP A 207 -0.18 -15.23 -11.28
C TRP A 207 -0.15 -16.71 -10.85
N THR A 208 -0.84 -17.05 -9.76
CA THR A 208 -0.98 -18.44 -9.31
C THR A 208 -1.79 -19.27 -10.30
N LEU A 209 -2.90 -18.72 -10.81
CA LEU A 209 -3.73 -19.37 -11.83
C LEU A 209 -2.96 -19.58 -13.14
N ARG A 210 -2.17 -18.58 -13.55
CA ARG A 210 -1.28 -18.72 -14.69
C ARG A 210 -0.27 -19.87 -14.52
N ILE A 211 0.32 -20.02 -13.33
CA ILE A 211 1.22 -21.14 -13.04
C ILE A 211 0.47 -22.47 -13.20
N LEU A 212 -0.73 -22.59 -12.67
CA LEU A 212 -1.55 -23.79 -12.84
C LEU A 212 -1.78 -24.10 -14.33
N THR A 213 -2.32 -23.16 -15.11
CA THR A 213 -2.58 -23.35 -16.55
C THR A 213 -1.32 -23.71 -17.32
N GLU A 214 -0.19 -23.09 -17.03
CA GLU A 214 1.07 -23.41 -17.70
C GLU A 214 1.59 -24.83 -17.37
N LEU A 215 1.20 -25.39 -16.21
CA LEU A 215 1.59 -26.74 -15.79
C LEU A 215 0.65 -27.83 -16.32
N VAL A 216 -0.67 -27.61 -16.22
CA VAL A 216 -1.67 -28.64 -16.55
C VAL A 216 -2.30 -28.46 -17.93
N GLY A 217 -2.03 -27.34 -18.59
CA GLY A 217 -2.69 -26.93 -19.82
C GLY A 217 -3.97 -26.14 -19.56
N ASP A 218 -4.54 -25.56 -20.62
CA ASP A 218 -5.83 -24.88 -20.57
C ASP A 218 -6.97 -25.88 -20.70
N LYS A 219 -7.09 -26.76 -19.70
CA LYS A 219 -8.08 -27.82 -19.65
C LYS A 219 -9.49 -27.27 -19.45
N ARG A 220 -10.48 -28.07 -19.86
CA ARG A 220 -11.88 -27.82 -19.50
C ARG A 220 -12.04 -27.98 -17.99
N LEU A 221 -12.91 -27.17 -17.38
CA LEU A 221 -13.10 -27.19 -15.93
C LEU A 221 -13.58 -28.55 -15.42
N CYS A 222 -14.35 -29.29 -16.22
CA CYS A 222 -14.82 -30.64 -15.92
C CYS A 222 -13.72 -31.72 -15.96
N GLU A 223 -12.59 -31.45 -16.60
CA GLU A 223 -11.46 -32.37 -16.72
C GLU A 223 -10.44 -32.20 -15.58
N LEU A 224 -10.62 -31.16 -14.74
CA LEU A 224 -9.72 -30.90 -13.62
C LEU A 224 -9.95 -31.91 -12.49
N GLY A 225 -8.88 -32.59 -12.11
CA GLY A 225 -8.91 -33.62 -11.08
C GLY A 225 -7.80 -33.48 -10.03
N PRO A 226 -7.76 -34.39 -9.05
CA PRO A 226 -6.71 -34.41 -8.02
C PRO A 226 -5.28 -34.47 -8.58
N GLY A 227 -5.06 -35.18 -9.69
CA GLY A 227 -3.74 -35.25 -10.33
C GLY A 227 -3.20 -33.90 -10.81
N ASP A 228 -4.09 -32.99 -11.24
CA ASP A 228 -3.70 -31.62 -11.63
C ASP A 228 -3.23 -30.80 -10.42
N VAL A 229 -3.90 -31.01 -9.28
CA VAL A 229 -3.51 -30.41 -8.00
C VAL A 229 -2.15 -30.93 -7.56
N ASP A 230 -1.90 -32.24 -7.68
CA ASP A 230 -0.62 -32.84 -7.31
C ASP A 230 0.54 -32.29 -8.14
N VAL A 231 0.34 -32.13 -9.45
CA VAL A 231 1.31 -31.48 -10.36
C VAL A 231 1.63 -30.06 -9.89
N PHE A 232 0.60 -29.28 -9.53
CA PHE A 232 0.76 -27.92 -9.03
C PHE A 232 1.50 -27.88 -7.68
N LEU A 233 1.12 -28.73 -6.72
CA LEU A 233 1.74 -28.78 -5.40
C LEU A 233 3.23 -29.15 -5.49
N HIS A 234 3.57 -30.13 -6.32
CA HIS A 234 4.95 -30.51 -6.59
C HIS A 234 5.73 -29.37 -7.29
N ALA A 235 5.12 -28.64 -8.23
CA ALA A 235 5.78 -27.51 -8.87
C ALA A 235 6.09 -26.38 -7.88
N ILE A 236 5.15 -26.07 -6.99
CA ILE A 236 5.28 -25.00 -5.98
C ILE A 236 6.31 -25.36 -4.90
N SER A 237 6.46 -26.65 -4.54
CA SER A 237 7.46 -27.09 -3.54
C SER A 237 8.90 -26.95 -4.03
N VAL A 238 9.11 -26.89 -5.35
CA VAL A 238 10.41 -26.73 -6.01
C VAL A 238 10.62 -25.32 -6.55
N TRP A 239 9.58 -24.48 -6.51
CA TRP A 239 9.59 -23.19 -7.18
C TRP A 239 10.66 -22.24 -6.62
N PRO A 240 11.53 -21.64 -7.45
CA PRO A 240 12.61 -20.81 -6.95
C PRO A 240 12.13 -19.41 -6.49
N PRO A 241 12.73 -18.82 -5.44
CA PRO A 241 12.44 -17.47 -4.99
C PRO A 241 12.62 -16.44 -6.10
N HIS A 242 11.62 -15.55 -6.21
CA HIS A 242 11.63 -14.44 -7.17
C HIS A 242 11.84 -14.87 -8.64
N ALA A 243 11.37 -16.07 -9.02
CA ALA A 243 11.49 -16.59 -10.39
C ALA A 243 11.13 -15.56 -11.47
N SER A 244 10.04 -14.82 -11.30
CA SER A 244 9.59 -13.80 -12.27
C SER A 244 10.56 -12.63 -12.46
N LYS A 245 11.48 -12.40 -11.51
CA LYS A 245 12.47 -11.31 -11.52
C LYS A 245 13.88 -11.78 -11.86
N ARG A 246 14.21 -13.04 -11.57
CA ARG A 246 15.54 -13.62 -11.84
C ARG A 246 15.77 -13.75 -13.34
N ARG A 247 16.93 -13.31 -13.83
CA ARG A 247 17.31 -13.42 -15.24
C ARG A 247 17.27 -14.87 -15.73
N ASP A 248 17.56 -15.83 -14.85
CA ASP A 248 17.60 -17.26 -15.16
C ASP A 248 16.23 -17.84 -15.52
N TYR A 249 15.15 -17.25 -15.00
CA TYR A 249 13.79 -17.80 -15.09
C TYR A 249 12.79 -16.85 -15.75
N ARG A 250 13.09 -15.55 -15.81
CA ARG A 250 12.18 -14.56 -16.40
C ARG A 250 11.81 -15.01 -17.82
N LEU A 251 10.54 -14.90 -18.16
CA LEU A 251 9.95 -15.29 -19.46
C LEU A 251 9.85 -16.81 -19.72
N MET A 252 10.34 -17.68 -18.82
CA MET A 252 10.11 -19.12 -18.92
C MET A 252 8.70 -19.48 -18.44
N LYS A 253 8.11 -20.51 -19.06
CA LYS A 253 6.87 -21.13 -18.59
C LYS A 253 7.13 -21.99 -17.35
N ALA A 254 6.10 -22.19 -16.53
CA ALA A 254 6.19 -22.93 -15.26
C ALA A 254 6.89 -24.30 -15.35
N PRO A 255 6.63 -25.18 -16.34
CA PRO A 255 7.33 -26.47 -16.44
C PRO A 255 8.85 -26.32 -16.60
N ALA A 256 9.28 -25.36 -17.44
CA ALA A 256 10.70 -25.10 -17.68
C ALA A 256 11.38 -24.51 -16.43
N VAL A 257 10.67 -23.66 -15.67
CA VAL A 257 11.17 -23.11 -14.40
C VAL A 257 11.44 -24.25 -13.40
N VAL A 258 10.50 -25.18 -13.22
CA VAL A 258 10.65 -26.31 -12.30
C VAL A 258 11.83 -27.20 -12.71
N THR A 259 11.91 -27.59 -13.98
CA THR A 259 13.01 -28.43 -14.49
C THR A 259 14.36 -27.76 -14.30
N LYS A 260 14.46 -26.47 -14.61
CA LYS A 260 15.70 -25.71 -14.45
C LYS A 260 16.08 -25.51 -12.97
N ALA A 261 15.11 -25.23 -12.10
CA ALA A 261 15.34 -25.10 -10.66
C ALA A 261 15.88 -26.38 -10.04
N LYS A 262 15.32 -27.55 -10.42
CA LYS A 262 15.85 -28.87 -10.00
C LYS A 262 17.28 -29.07 -10.47
N ARG A 263 17.57 -28.78 -11.75
CA ARG A 263 18.91 -28.94 -12.32
C ARG A 263 19.95 -28.04 -11.62
N LEU A 264 19.56 -26.83 -11.25
CA LEU A 264 20.44 -25.87 -10.58
C LEU A 264 20.54 -26.10 -9.06
N GLY A 265 19.70 -26.95 -8.47
CA GLY A 265 19.66 -27.18 -7.03
C GLY A 265 19.24 -25.93 -6.23
N ASP A 266 18.42 -25.07 -6.83
CA ASP A 266 17.98 -23.83 -6.17
C ASP A 266 17.11 -24.14 -4.94
N ALA A 267 17.35 -23.39 -3.85
CA ALA A 267 16.48 -23.46 -2.67
C ALA A 267 15.06 -23.00 -3.04
N PRO A 268 14.01 -23.71 -2.57
CA PRO A 268 12.63 -23.37 -2.91
C PRO A 268 12.14 -22.12 -2.18
N ILE A 269 11.00 -21.59 -2.63
CA ILE A 269 10.26 -20.57 -1.89
C ILE A 269 9.88 -21.05 -0.49
N ASP A 270 9.82 -20.09 0.44
CA ASP A 270 9.39 -20.35 1.81
C ASP A 270 7.99 -21.00 1.88
N VAL A 271 7.81 -21.90 2.83
CA VAL A 271 6.58 -22.69 3.02
C VAL A 271 5.35 -21.79 3.19
N GLY A 272 5.49 -20.63 3.85
CA GLY A 272 4.40 -19.64 3.95
C GLY A 272 3.99 -19.05 2.60
N THR A 273 4.95 -18.90 1.67
CA THR A 273 4.67 -18.46 0.29
C THR A 273 3.98 -19.58 -0.50
N GLN A 274 4.41 -20.84 -0.31
CA GLN A 274 3.75 -22.01 -0.90
C GLN A 274 2.29 -22.10 -0.45
N GLN A 275 2.02 -21.97 0.85
CA GLN A 275 0.65 -21.98 1.37
C GLN A 275 -0.19 -20.83 0.83
N ARG A 276 0.41 -19.65 0.62
CA ARG A 276 -0.29 -18.51 -0.01
C ARG A 276 -0.76 -18.84 -1.43
N HIS A 277 0.05 -19.54 -2.22
CA HIS A 277 -0.36 -20.01 -3.54
C HIS A 277 -1.55 -20.97 -3.44
N ILE A 278 -1.48 -21.94 -2.52
CA ILE A 278 -2.56 -22.90 -2.28
C ILE A 278 -3.84 -22.18 -1.83
N ASP A 279 -3.75 -21.19 -0.94
CA ASP A 279 -4.92 -20.43 -0.46
C ASP A 279 -5.58 -19.59 -1.54
N LEU A 280 -4.78 -18.97 -2.42
CA LEU A 280 -5.28 -18.21 -3.57
C LEU A 280 -5.99 -19.13 -4.56
N LEU A 281 -5.41 -20.30 -4.83
CA LEU A 281 -6.00 -21.29 -5.71
C LEU A 281 -7.28 -21.90 -5.12
N ARG A 282 -7.30 -22.16 -3.80
CA ARG A 282 -8.51 -22.62 -3.09
C ARG A 282 -9.64 -21.61 -3.19
N THR A 283 -9.34 -20.31 -3.11
CA THR A 283 -10.36 -19.27 -3.26
C THR A 283 -11.01 -19.31 -4.64
N PHE A 284 -10.22 -19.60 -5.69
CA PHE A 284 -10.73 -19.77 -7.05
C PHE A 284 -11.56 -21.04 -7.20
N PHE A 285 -11.07 -22.19 -6.73
CA PHE A 285 -11.84 -23.44 -6.81
C PHE A 285 -13.14 -23.38 -6.03
N CYS A 286 -13.15 -22.86 -4.79
CA CYS A 286 -14.41 -22.69 -4.06
C CYS A 286 -15.40 -21.78 -4.79
N TRP A 287 -14.91 -20.78 -5.55
CA TRP A 287 -15.77 -19.95 -6.39
C TRP A 287 -16.36 -20.73 -7.57
N LEU A 288 -15.58 -21.61 -8.22
CA LEU A 288 -16.07 -22.51 -9.28
C LEU A 288 -17.03 -23.59 -8.73
N GLU A 289 -16.77 -24.13 -7.54
CA GLU A 289 -17.61 -25.12 -6.87
C GLU A 289 -19.01 -24.57 -6.59
N ASN A 290 -19.11 -23.32 -6.12
CA ASN A 290 -20.38 -22.63 -5.90
C ASN A 290 -21.16 -22.37 -7.20
N ARG A 291 -20.50 -22.48 -8.36
CA ARG A 291 -21.10 -22.38 -9.69
C ARG A 291 -21.36 -23.75 -10.32
N HIS A 292 -21.01 -24.83 -9.62
CA HIS A 292 -21.09 -26.21 -10.11
C HIS A 292 -20.28 -26.46 -11.40
N GLU A 293 -19.17 -25.74 -11.58
CA GLU A 293 -18.33 -25.83 -12.78
C GLU A 293 -17.11 -26.75 -12.64
N VAL A 294 -16.82 -27.21 -11.42
CA VAL A 294 -15.71 -28.14 -11.12
C VAL A 294 -16.16 -29.17 -10.08
N VAL A 295 -15.48 -30.32 -10.06
CA VAL A 295 -15.70 -31.34 -9.02
C VAL A 295 -15.41 -30.74 -7.64
N PRO A 296 -16.35 -30.82 -6.69
CA PRO A 296 -16.14 -30.26 -5.36
C PRO A 296 -14.99 -30.90 -4.60
N GLY A 297 -14.19 -30.07 -3.93
CA GLY A 297 -13.23 -30.49 -2.92
C GLY A 297 -11.81 -30.72 -3.42
N LEU A 298 -11.43 -30.27 -4.63
CA LEU A 298 -10.08 -30.45 -5.18
C LEU A 298 -8.94 -30.00 -4.24
N LEU A 299 -9.17 -28.96 -3.44
CA LEU A 299 -8.21 -28.46 -2.44
C LEU A 299 -8.70 -28.57 -0.99
N LYS A 300 -9.71 -29.42 -0.74
CA LYS A 300 -10.25 -29.65 0.60
C LYS A 300 -9.20 -30.39 1.43
N GLY A 301 -8.89 -29.88 2.63
CA GLY A 301 -7.92 -30.48 3.54
C GLY A 301 -6.44 -30.26 3.17
N VAL A 302 -6.12 -29.82 1.95
CA VAL A 302 -4.74 -29.55 1.53
C VAL A 302 -4.18 -28.33 2.27
N ARG A 303 -3.31 -28.57 3.25
CA ARG A 303 -2.54 -27.54 3.97
C ARG A 303 -1.13 -28.03 4.23
N LEU A 304 -0.15 -27.15 4.04
CA LEU A 304 1.26 -27.41 4.32
C LEU A 304 1.61 -27.20 5.79
N PHE A 305 0.73 -26.52 6.53
CA PHE A 305 0.87 -26.33 7.96
C PHE A 305 -0.50 -26.08 8.61
N SER A 306 -0.62 -26.47 9.87
CA SER A 306 -1.78 -26.21 10.71
C SER A 306 -1.85 -24.73 11.08
N SER A 307 -3.03 -24.23 11.48
CA SER A 307 -3.16 -22.87 12.02
C SER A 307 -2.32 -22.64 13.29
N THR A 308 -1.96 -23.71 13.98
CA THR A 308 -1.14 -23.75 15.19
C THR A 308 0.36 -23.81 14.91
N ASP A 309 0.77 -24.19 13.70
CA ASP A 309 2.19 -24.32 13.36
C ASP A 309 2.88 -22.95 13.30
N ASP A 310 4.14 -22.93 13.74
CA ASP A 310 4.97 -21.73 13.69
C ASP A 310 5.32 -21.39 12.23
N ARG A 311 4.50 -20.52 11.62
CA ARG A 311 4.79 -19.90 10.31
C ARG A 311 6.22 -19.37 10.33
N GLY A 312 7.15 -20.06 9.65
CA GLY A 312 8.60 -19.82 9.69
C GLY A 312 9.04 -18.35 9.73
N GLN A 313 10.21 -18.11 10.34
CA GLN A 313 10.76 -16.78 10.69
C GLN A 313 9.67 -15.74 11.00
N ARG A 314 8.87 -15.98 12.05
CA ARG A 314 8.04 -14.92 12.64
C ARG A 314 8.93 -13.71 12.87
N ARG A 315 8.49 -12.55 12.38
CA ARG A 315 9.17 -11.28 12.61
C ARG A 315 9.33 -11.10 14.11
N LYS A 316 10.54 -10.79 14.55
CA LYS A 316 10.86 -10.60 15.97
C LYS A 316 10.87 -9.12 16.30
N PRO A 317 10.47 -8.72 17.53
CA PRO A 317 10.73 -7.37 18.02
C PRO A 317 12.23 -7.10 18.02
N PHE A 318 12.63 -5.83 17.93
CA PHE A 318 14.03 -5.44 18.14
C PHE A 318 14.41 -5.65 19.61
N ASP A 319 15.60 -6.18 19.86
CA ASP A 319 16.13 -6.28 21.22
C ASP A 319 16.70 -4.92 21.70
N PRO A 320 17.03 -4.78 23.00
CA PRO A 320 17.54 -3.52 23.54
C PRO A 320 18.77 -2.97 22.80
N HIS A 321 19.73 -3.83 22.44
CA HIS A 321 20.94 -3.41 21.75
C HIS A 321 20.64 -2.94 20.32
N GLU A 322 19.76 -3.66 19.62
CA GLU A 322 19.29 -3.24 18.30
C GLU A 322 18.55 -1.89 18.34
N LEU A 323 17.76 -1.65 19.40
CA LEU A 323 17.07 -0.38 19.60
C LEU A 323 18.05 0.77 19.86
N GLU A 324 19.09 0.56 20.67
CA GLU A 324 20.17 1.54 20.86
C GLU A 324 20.84 1.91 19.53
N LEU A 325 21.17 0.91 18.70
CA LEU A 325 21.76 1.13 17.37
C LEU A 325 20.80 1.91 16.46
N LEU A 326 19.51 1.56 16.48
CA LEU A 326 18.50 2.18 15.63
C LEU A 326 18.22 3.63 16.01
N PHE A 327 18.28 3.98 17.29
CA PHE A 327 17.96 5.31 17.80
C PHE A 327 19.18 6.19 18.07
N HIS A 328 20.40 5.64 17.92
CA HIS A 328 21.64 6.34 18.22
C HIS A 328 21.69 7.78 17.65
N PRO A 329 22.04 8.82 18.46
CA PRO A 329 21.98 10.24 18.10
C PRO A 329 22.72 10.61 16.80
N LYS A 330 23.81 9.88 16.48
CA LYS A 330 24.59 10.06 15.24
C LYS A 330 23.75 10.05 13.97
N HIS A 331 22.63 9.33 13.96
CA HIS A 331 21.78 9.20 12.79
C HIS A 331 20.89 10.41 12.57
N ASP A 332 20.47 11.09 13.64
CA ASP A 332 19.43 12.12 13.57
C ASP A 332 19.82 13.31 12.69
N LYS A 333 21.11 13.67 12.68
CA LYS A 333 21.68 14.72 11.82
C LYS A 333 21.92 14.29 10.37
N THR A 334 21.92 12.99 10.10
CA THR A 334 22.22 12.44 8.77
C THR A 334 20.98 12.24 7.91
N PHE A 335 19.80 12.25 8.52
CA PHE A 335 18.55 12.12 7.80
C PHE A 335 18.21 13.44 7.13
N THR A 336 18.16 13.42 5.80
CA THR A 336 17.80 14.60 4.99
C THR A 336 16.30 14.65 4.68
N LYS A 337 15.58 13.53 4.86
CA LYS A 337 14.15 13.45 4.60
C LYS A 337 13.38 13.23 5.90
N PRO A 338 12.26 13.94 6.13
CA PRO A 338 11.54 13.89 7.40
C PRO A 338 11.02 12.50 7.77
N HIS A 339 10.57 11.71 6.79
CA HIS A 339 10.09 10.35 7.04
C HIS A 339 11.19 9.43 7.62
N GLN A 340 12.47 9.71 7.36
CA GLN A 340 13.57 8.89 7.83
C GLN A 340 13.76 9.02 9.35
N TYR A 341 13.63 10.25 9.85
CA TYR A 341 13.67 10.52 11.27
C TYR A 341 12.39 10.00 11.95
N TRP A 342 11.23 10.46 11.51
CA TRP A 342 9.95 10.20 12.20
C TRP A 342 9.44 8.76 12.09
N ALA A 343 9.77 8.01 11.04
CA ALA A 343 9.26 6.64 10.89
C ALA A 343 9.70 5.73 12.04
N ARG A 344 10.94 5.88 12.55
CA ARG A 344 11.43 5.07 13.69
C ARG A 344 10.61 5.34 14.95
N PHE A 345 10.38 6.62 15.24
CA PHE A 345 9.63 7.07 16.41
C PHE A 345 8.14 6.69 16.34
N LEU A 346 7.49 6.94 15.20
CA LEU A 346 6.08 6.56 14.99
C LEU A 346 5.90 5.03 14.94
N GLY A 347 6.85 4.30 14.36
CA GLY A 347 6.82 2.84 14.39
C GLY A 347 6.88 2.31 15.82
N TYR A 348 7.80 2.82 16.63
CA TYR A 348 8.09 2.32 17.98
C TYR A 348 7.05 2.76 19.02
N TYR A 349 6.72 4.06 19.08
CA TYR A 349 5.83 4.63 20.10
C TYR A 349 4.34 4.60 19.72
N GLN A 350 3.99 4.44 18.44
CA GLN A 350 2.59 4.38 17.97
C GLN A 350 2.19 3.04 17.34
N GLY A 351 3.14 2.12 17.13
CA GLY A 351 2.87 0.82 16.53
C GLY A 351 2.27 0.89 15.11
N LEU A 352 2.42 2.01 14.41
CA LEU A 352 1.84 2.23 13.09
C LEU A 352 2.46 1.28 12.05
N ARG A 353 1.63 0.80 11.11
CA ARG A 353 2.17 0.11 9.93
C ARG A 353 2.92 1.12 9.06
N VAL A 354 3.95 0.68 8.33
CA VAL A 354 4.75 1.58 7.48
C VAL A 354 3.91 2.36 6.47
N ASN A 355 2.87 1.75 5.89
CA ASN A 355 2.00 2.50 4.98
C ASN A 355 1.06 3.45 5.73
N GLU A 356 0.61 3.10 6.94
CA GLU A 356 -0.26 3.97 7.75
C GLU A 356 0.49 5.26 8.13
N LEU A 357 1.75 5.17 8.56
CA LEU A 357 2.54 6.37 8.87
C LEU A 357 2.96 7.14 7.61
N SER A 358 3.32 6.45 6.52
CA SER A 358 3.83 7.11 5.31
C SER A 358 2.74 7.87 4.55
N GLN A 359 1.47 7.55 4.78
CA GLN A 359 0.32 8.18 4.10
C GLN A 359 -0.38 9.25 4.93
N ILE A 360 0.18 9.65 6.08
CA ILE A 360 -0.42 10.65 6.96
C ILE A 360 -0.51 11.99 6.23
N TYR A 361 -1.71 12.57 6.21
CA TYR A 361 -1.96 13.94 5.82
C TYR A 361 -1.71 14.87 7.00
N VAL A 362 -1.40 16.13 6.73
CA VAL A 362 -1.21 17.13 7.81
C VAL A 362 -2.48 17.25 8.66
N ASP A 363 -3.66 17.20 8.03
CA ASP A 363 -4.96 17.29 8.71
C ASP A 363 -5.37 16.01 9.44
N ASP A 364 -4.71 14.88 9.20
CA ASP A 364 -4.93 13.66 9.99
C ASP A 364 -4.38 13.82 11.43
N VAL A 365 -3.56 14.85 11.67
CA VAL A 365 -3.10 15.24 13.00
C VAL A 365 -3.95 16.39 13.53
N SER A 366 -4.80 16.10 14.50
CA SER A 366 -5.78 17.05 15.01
C SER A 366 -5.93 16.98 16.53
N LEU A 367 -6.48 18.04 17.11
CA LEU A 367 -6.84 18.11 18.52
C LEU A 367 -8.28 17.61 18.67
N ILE A 368 -8.47 16.53 19.43
CA ILE A 368 -9.78 15.92 19.69
C ILE A 368 -9.94 15.80 21.19
N ASP A 369 -10.99 16.40 21.75
CA ASP A 369 -11.26 16.41 23.20
C ASP A 369 -10.05 16.87 24.04
N GLY A 370 -9.30 17.85 23.54
CA GLY A 370 -8.09 18.38 24.20
C GLY A 370 -6.84 17.52 24.02
N LEU A 371 -6.91 16.42 23.27
CA LEU A 371 -5.81 15.50 23.02
C LEU A 371 -5.36 15.53 21.57
N TRP A 372 -4.06 15.73 21.35
CA TRP A 372 -3.48 15.61 20.01
C TRP A 372 -3.51 14.16 19.57
N CYS A 373 -4.12 13.90 18.42
CA CYS A 373 -4.37 12.57 17.88
C CYS A 373 -3.87 12.44 16.44
N ILE A 374 -3.59 11.21 16.02
CA ILE A 374 -3.37 10.81 14.62
C ILE A 374 -4.58 9.97 14.21
N ASP A 375 -5.27 10.37 13.15
CA ASP A 375 -6.31 9.56 12.54
C ASP A 375 -5.72 8.60 11.49
N VAL A 376 -5.90 7.30 11.70
CA VAL A 376 -5.47 6.27 10.76
C VAL A 376 -6.66 5.94 9.87
N THR A 377 -6.71 6.58 8.70
CA THR A 377 -7.87 6.52 7.81
C THR A 377 -7.52 6.13 6.36
N ARG A 378 -8.56 6.06 5.52
CA ARG A 378 -8.50 5.92 4.06
C ARG A 378 -9.40 6.93 3.34
N ASP A 379 -9.74 8.02 4.02
CA ASP A 379 -10.77 8.97 3.58
C ASP A 379 -10.18 10.03 2.62
N ARG A 380 -8.86 10.18 2.57
CA ARG A 380 -8.17 11.09 1.64
C ARG A 380 -7.65 10.36 0.39
N PRO A 381 -7.48 11.09 -0.74
CA PRO A 381 -6.94 10.53 -1.97
C PRO A 381 -5.65 9.74 -1.75
N GLY A 382 -5.55 8.57 -2.38
CA GLY A 382 -4.37 7.70 -2.28
C GLY A 382 -4.20 6.96 -0.94
N GLN A 383 -4.91 7.30 0.13
CA GLN A 383 -4.82 6.58 1.41
C GLN A 383 -5.49 5.22 1.35
N ARG A 384 -4.87 4.23 2.01
CA ARG A 384 -5.35 2.85 2.00
C ARG A 384 -5.11 2.19 3.34
N LEU A 385 -6.09 1.40 3.76
CA LEU A 385 -5.98 0.55 4.93
C LEU A 385 -5.99 -0.92 4.54
N LYS A 386 -5.25 -1.73 5.31
CA LYS A 386 -5.16 -3.17 5.06
C LYS A 386 -6.50 -3.88 5.23
N ASN A 387 -7.29 -3.46 6.22
CA ASN A 387 -8.64 -3.93 6.48
C ASN A 387 -9.47 -2.81 7.14
N ASN A 388 -10.79 -2.98 7.22
CA ASN A 388 -11.66 -1.97 7.83
C ASN A 388 -11.32 -1.71 9.32
N GLN A 389 -10.81 -2.73 10.01
CA GLN A 389 -10.49 -2.68 11.44
C GLN A 389 -9.18 -1.93 11.73
N SER A 390 -8.41 -1.59 10.70
CA SER A 390 -7.27 -0.70 10.81
C SER A 390 -7.69 0.75 11.09
N ARG A 391 -8.93 1.15 10.75
CA ARG A 391 -9.40 2.53 10.94
C ARG A 391 -9.54 2.82 12.42
N ARG A 392 -8.82 3.83 12.91
CA ARG A 392 -8.76 4.19 14.33
C ARG A 392 -8.13 5.56 14.51
N THR A 393 -8.48 6.21 15.61
CA THR A 393 -7.84 7.45 16.07
C THR A 393 -6.96 7.12 17.28
N LEU A 394 -5.70 7.56 17.26
CA LEU A 394 -4.72 7.30 18.31
C LEU A 394 -4.23 8.62 18.93
N PRO A 395 -4.28 8.79 20.26
CA PRO A 395 -3.58 9.87 20.93
C PRO A 395 -2.08 9.84 20.63
N ILE A 396 -1.45 11.00 20.55
CA ILE A 396 0.00 11.11 20.34
C ILE A 396 0.72 10.80 21.64
N HIS A 397 1.61 9.80 21.59
CA HIS A 397 2.42 9.42 22.73
C HIS A 397 3.21 10.63 23.27
N PRO A 398 3.24 10.89 24.60
CA PRO A 398 3.86 12.10 25.16
C PRO A 398 5.33 12.31 24.78
N VAL A 399 6.10 11.21 24.64
CA VAL A 399 7.49 11.28 24.18
C VAL A 399 7.60 11.89 22.78
N LEU A 400 6.66 11.62 21.87
CA LEU A 400 6.66 12.22 20.52
C LEU A 400 6.39 13.73 20.58
N ILE A 401 5.47 14.15 21.46
CA ILE A 401 5.16 15.57 21.69
C ILE A 401 6.41 16.27 22.24
N LYS A 402 7.03 15.71 23.27
CA LYS A 402 8.28 16.22 23.86
C LYS A 402 9.43 16.27 22.85
N ASN A 403 9.45 15.34 21.91
CA ASN A 403 10.46 15.27 20.84
C ASN A 403 10.20 16.26 19.69
N GLY A 404 9.17 17.10 19.75
CA GLY A 404 8.90 18.14 18.74
C GLY A 404 8.02 17.69 17.56
N PHE A 405 7.26 16.60 17.70
CA PHE A 405 6.41 16.12 16.59
C PHE A 405 5.35 17.15 16.16
N LEU A 406 4.75 17.86 17.14
CA LEU A 406 3.75 18.88 16.83
C LEU A 406 4.36 20.11 16.16
N ASP A 407 5.60 20.47 16.50
CA ASP A 407 6.34 21.55 15.83
C ASP A 407 6.61 21.18 14.37
N PHE A 408 6.99 19.93 14.11
CA PHE A 408 7.14 19.42 12.75
C PHE A 408 5.82 19.43 11.95
N VAL A 409 4.71 19.00 12.55
CA VAL A 409 3.38 19.05 11.91
C VAL A 409 2.99 20.50 11.58
N LYS A 410 3.21 21.43 12.52
CA LYS A 410 2.98 22.86 12.30
C LYS A 410 3.86 23.41 11.20
N GLN A 411 5.13 23.00 11.13
CA GLN A 411 6.04 23.40 10.06
C GLN A 411 5.52 22.93 8.69
N ALA A 412 5.14 21.65 8.57
CA ALA A 412 4.59 21.11 7.32
C ALA A 412 3.34 21.89 6.88
N LYS A 413 2.46 22.24 7.83
CA LYS A 413 1.28 23.07 7.59
C LYS A 413 1.64 24.48 7.10
N ASN A 414 2.62 25.12 7.73
CA ASN A 414 3.07 26.47 7.35
C ASN A 414 3.72 26.50 5.96
N TRP A 415 4.33 25.40 5.54
CA TRP A 415 4.87 25.20 4.18
C TRP A 415 3.78 24.83 3.15
N GLY A 416 2.50 24.86 3.53
CA GLY A 416 1.38 24.54 2.65
C GLY A 416 1.33 23.07 2.23
N ARG A 417 1.97 22.16 2.97
CA ARG A 417 2.00 20.75 2.60
C ARG A 417 0.67 20.09 2.91
N VAL A 418 0.20 19.27 1.98
CA VAL A 418 -1.01 18.44 2.14
C VAL A 418 -0.68 17.14 2.88
N THR A 419 0.44 16.51 2.53
CA THR A 419 0.93 15.29 3.17
C THR A 419 2.00 15.62 4.20
N LEU A 420 2.05 14.87 5.30
CA LEU A 420 3.00 15.14 6.39
C LEU A 420 4.45 14.81 6.01
N PHE A 421 4.64 13.81 5.12
CA PHE A 421 5.95 13.38 4.66
C PHE A 421 6.14 13.66 3.17
N PRO A 422 6.71 14.82 2.81
CA PRO A 422 6.97 15.16 1.42
C PRO A 422 8.00 14.22 0.76
N GLY A 423 7.89 14.10 -0.57
CA GLY A 423 8.84 13.36 -1.41
C GLY A 423 8.70 11.82 -1.35
N LEU A 424 7.59 11.31 -0.79
CA LEU A 424 7.24 9.89 -0.86
C LEU A 424 6.51 9.58 -2.17
N VAL A 425 6.76 8.40 -2.73
CA VAL A 425 6.15 7.96 -3.99
C VAL A 425 4.83 7.22 -3.72
N TRP A 426 3.72 7.80 -4.14
CA TRP A 426 2.37 7.24 -3.99
C TRP A 426 2.05 6.24 -5.11
N GLY A 427 2.76 5.10 -5.11
CA GLY A 427 2.56 4.05 -6.11
C GLY A 427 1.37 3.13 -5.82
N ALA A 428 1.25 2.04 -6.59
CA ALA A 428 0.15 1.08 -6.48
C ALA A 428 -0.04 0.43 -5.09
N ASN A 429 1.00 0.42 -4.25
CA ASN A 429 0.97 -0.11 -2.88
C ASN A 429 0.91 0.98 -1.80
N GLY A 430 0.86 2.26 -2.19
CA GLY A 430 0.95 3.41 -1.30
C GLY A 430 2.40 3.87 -1.03
N PRO A 431 2.55 4.98 -0.29
CA PRO A 431 3.86 5.60 -0.02
C PRO A 431 4.76 4.81 0.92
N GLY A 432 4.21 3.80 1.61
CA GLY A 432 4.95 2.94 2.54
C GLY A 432 6.10 2.16 1.90
N ASP A 433 6.07 1.89 0.59
CA ASP A 433 7.14 1.17 -0.10
C ASP A 433 8.46 1.96 -0.05
N THR A 434 8.42 3.28 -0.25
CA THR A 434 9.62 4.13 -0.21
C THR A 434 10.26 4.12 1.18
N THR A 435 9.44 4.30 2.22
CA THR A 435 9.90 4.28 3.60
C THR A 435 10.39 2.89 4.01
N SER A 436 9.69 1.83 3.62
CA SER A 436 10.05 0.44 3.90
C SER A 436 11.36 0.03 3.24
N ASP A 437 11.55 0.36 1.96
CA ASP A 437 12.78 0.05 1.24
C ASP A 437 13.98 0.82 1.82
N TRP A 438 13.81 2.12 2.11
CA TRP A 438 14.85 2.90 2.78
C TRP A 438 15.21 2.30 4.14
N PHE A 439 14.20 2.07 5.00
CA PHE A 439 14.44 1.59 6.37
C PHE A 439 15.09 0.22 6.34
N ASN A 440 14.50 -0.75 5.62
CA ASN A 440 14.96 -2.13 5.67
C ASN A 440 16.27 -2.33 4.91
N ARG A 441 16.47 -1.73 3.74
CA ARG A 441 17.64 -2.02 2.90
C ARG A 441 18.82 -1.09 3.19
N SER A 442 18.55 0.19 3.40
CA SER A 442 19.61 1.18 3.60
C SER A 442 19.92 1.33 5.08
N PHE A 443 18.95 1.76 5.87
CA PHE A 443 19.21 2.12 7.26
C PHE A 443 19.54 0.89 8.13
N LEU A 444 18.60 -0.05 8.24
CA LEU A 444 18.71 -1.21 9.11
C LEU A 444 19.92 -2.10 8.75
N ARG A 445 20.09 -2.41 7.46
CA ARG A 445 21.11 -3.37 6.99
C ARG A 445 22.48 -2.75 6.75
N ARG A 446 22.56 -1.56 6.15
CA ARG A 446 23.85 -0.93 5.78
C ARG A 446 24.34 0.04 6.84
N THR A 447 23.44 0.80 7.45
CA THR A 447 23.82 1.83 8.45
C THR A 447 23.92 1.26 9.86
N CYS A 448 22.95 0.47 10.31
CA CYS A 448 22.94 -0.12 11.66
C CYS A 448 23.58 -1.51 11.73
N GLY A 449 23.82 -2.17 10.59
CA GLY A 449 24.48 -3.48 10.55
C GLY A 449 23.61 -4.67 11.02
N ILE A 450 22.32 -4.46 11.27
CA ILE A 450 21.40 -5.52 11.72
C ILE A 450 21.00 -6.37 10.52
N LYS A 451 21.59 -7.57 10.37
CA LYS A 451 21.42 -8.46 9.19
C LYS A 451 20.34 -9.54 9.35
N ALA A 452 19.81 -9.72 10.55
CA ALA A 452 18.77 -10.70 10.84
C ALA A 452 17.53 -10.50 9.94
N LYS A 453 17.11 -11.56 9.26
CA LYS A 453 16.06 -11.51 8.22
C LYS A 453 14.68 -11.27 8.81
N GLU A 454 14.44 -11.72 10.04
CA GLU A 454 13.21 -11.53 10.80
C GLU A 454 13.02 -10.10 11.34
N LYS A 455 14.08 -9.27 11.29
CA LYS A 455 14.06 -7.88 11.75
C LYS A 455 13.79 -6.94 10.58
N VAL A 456 12.67 -6.25 10.64
CA VAL A 456 12.21 -5.29 9.60
C VAL A 456 11.49 -4.13 10.27
N PHE A 457 11.04 -3.12 9.51
CA PHE A 457 10.27 -2.00 10.08
C PHE A 457 9.09 -2.46 10.97
N HIS A 458 8.39 -3.53 10.57
CA HIS A 458 7.28 -4.09 11.33
C HIS A 458 7.67 -4.66 12.70
N SER A 459 8.96 -4.89 12.96
CA SER A 459 9.47 -5.28 14.27
C SER A 459 9.16 -4.23 15.34
N PHE A 460 9.13 -2.94 15.01
CA PHE A 460 8.71 -1.90 15.96
C PHE A 460 7.28 -2.10 16.48
N ARG A 461 6.39 -2.63 15.65
CA ARG A 461 5.02 -2.92 16.08
C ARG A 461 4.98 -4.09 17.08
N HIS A 462 5.88 -5.05 16.94
CA HIS A 462 6.05 -6.09 17.95
C HIS A 462 6.61 -5.49 19.25
N ASN A 463 7.57 -4.56 19.17
CA ASN A 463 8.03 -3.82 20.35
C ASN A 463 6.91 -3.06 21.05
N PHE A 464 6.03 -2.38 20.31
CA PHE A 464 4.85 -1.71 20.87
C PHE A 464 3.93 -2.69 21.60
N ALA A 465 3.63 -3.85 20.99
CA ALA A 465 2.82 -4.88 21.62
C ALA A 465 3.47 -5.40 22.92
N THR A 466 4.77 -5.69 22.89
CA THR A 466 5.54 -6.12 24.07
C THR A 466 5.58 -5.06 25.16
N ALA A 467 5.70 -3.77 24.80
CA ALA A 467 5.64 -2.67 25.78
C ALA A 467 4.26 -2.57 26.45
N GLY A 468 3.18 -2.71 25.67
CA GLY A 468 1.82 -2.74 26.20
C GLY A 468 1.58 -3.93 27.13
N GLU A 469 2.01 -5.13 26.74
CA GLU A 469 1.88 -6.35 27.54
C GLU A 469 2.64 -6.24 28.87
N ARG A 470 3.90 -5.77 28.83
CA ARG A 470 4.72 -5.55 30.03
C ARG A 470 4.11 -4.51 30.98
N SER A 471 3.34 -3.57 30.45
CA SER A 471 2.60 -2.58 31.23
C SER A 471 1.22 -3.07 31.70
N GLY A 472 0.91 -4.36 31.56
CA GLY A 472 -0.33 -4.97 32.05
C GLY A 472 -1.57 -4.64 31.20
N LEU A 473 -1.39 -4.16 29.97
CA LEU A 473 -2.53 -3.95 29.07
C LEU A 473 -3.03 -5.29 28.53
N SER A 474 -4.35 -5.49 28.56
CA SER A 474 -4.98 -6.66 27.93
C SER A 474 -4.72 -6.73 26.42
N ASP A 475 -4.63 -7.94 25.88
CA ASP A 475 -4.55 -8.19 24.43
C ASP A 475 -5.60 -7.44 23.62
N ALA A 476 -6.81 -7.31 24.14
CA ALA A 476 -7.89 -6.57 23.47
C ALA A 476 -7.56 -5.08 23.32
N ARG A 477 -7.00 -4.44 24.34
CA ARG A 477 -6.58 -3.03 24.29
C ARG A 477 -5.42 -2.83 23.33
N ILE A 478 -4.41 -3.70 23.39
CA ILE A 478 -3.27 -3.68 22.47
C ILE A 478 -3.77 -3.89 21.02
N ALA A 479 -4.68 -4.84 20.81
CA ALA A 479 -5.29 -5.11 19.51
C ALA A 479 -6.03 -3.89 18.95
N ILE A 480 -6.81 -3.18 19.77
CA ILE A 480 -7.51 -1.94 19.36
C ILE A 480 -6.49 -0.86 18.94
N MET A 481 -5.48 -0.58 19.78
CA MET A 481 -4.44 0.43 19.48
C MET A 481 -3.65 0.09 18.20
N LEU A 482 -3.45 -1.21 17.95
CA LEU A 482 -2.78 -1.69 16.76
C LEU A 482 -3.73 -1.74 15.53
N GLY A 483 -5.04 -1.71 15.69
CA GLY A 483 -5.99 -1.95 14.58
C GLY A 483 -5.94 -3.42 14.12
N HIS A 484 -6.08 -4.32 15.09
CA HIS A 484 -6.36 -5.74 14.93
C HIS A 484 -7.82 -6.03 15.27
N SER A 485 -8.33 -7.15 14.76
CA SER A 485 -9.66 -7.60 15.13
C SER A 485 -9.73 -8.09 16.57
N ALA A 486 -10.52 -7.41 17.39
CA ALA A 486 -10.78 -7.78 18.78
C ALA A 486 -11.77 -8.96 18.90
N GLY A 487 -11.46 -10.09 18.27
CA GLY A 487 -12.26 -11.32 18.33
C GLY A 487 -13.66 -11.21 17.71
N ASP A 488 -14.40 -12.33 17.72
CA ASP A 488 -15.62 -12.48 16.92
C ASP A 488 -16.91 -11.94 17.57
N SER A 489 -16.84 -11.42 18.80
CA SER A 489 -18.03 -10.90 19.45
C SER A 489 -18.53 -9.62 18.76
N ILE A 490 -19.75 -9.70 18.23
CA ILE A 490 -20.49 -8.59 17.59
C ILE A 490 -20.59 -7.38 18.55
N LEU A 491 -20.66 -7.65 19.87
CA LEU A 491 -20.60 -6.63 20.93
C LEU A 491 -19.28 -5.84 20.94
N ARG A 492 -18.13 -6.50 20.71
CA ARG A 492 -16.83 -5.80 20.61
C ARG A 492 -16.65 -5.05 19.28
N LYS A 493 -17.30 -5.51 18.21
CA LYS A 493 -17.30 -4.87 16.88
C LYS A 493 -18.16 -3.60 16.81
N HIS A 494 -19.10 -3.38 17.74
CA HIS A 494 -20.01 -2.22 17.71
C HIS A 494 -20.09 -1.40 19.02
N TYR A 495 -19.87 -1.99 20.20
CA TYR A 495 -20.11 -1.32 21.50
C TYR A 495 -18.86 -1.04 22.34
N VAL A 496 -17.78 -1.84 22.21
CA VAL A 496 -16.51 -1.62 22.95
C VAL A 496 -15.59 -0.62 22.24
N LEU A 497 -16.05 -0.04 21.13
CA LEU A 497 -15.23 0.60 20.09
C LEU A 497 -14.86 2.07 20.33
N ARG A 498 -15.07 2.57 21.54
CA ARG A 498 -14.41 3.79 22.01
C ARG A 498 -13.84 3.50 23.39
N LEU A 499 -12.61 3.01 23.44
CA LEU A 499 -11.76 3.50 24.53
C LEU A 499 -11.90 5.02 24.49
N ASN A 500 -12.26 5.64 25.61
CA ASN A 500 -12.15 7.08 25.72
C ASN A 500 -10.71 7.43 25.29
N LEU A 501 -10.54 8.44 24.42
CA LEU A 501 -9.21 8.85 23.96
C LEU A 501 -8.30 9.15 25.16
N LEU A 502 -8.88 9.63 26.26
CA LEU A 502 -8.21 9.80 27.54
C LEU A 502 -7.67 8.49 28.11
N ASP A 503 -8.48 7.43 28.19
CA ASP A 503 -8.04 6.11 28.68
C ASP A 503 -6.94 5.51 27.80
N MET A 504 -7.05 5.73 26.48
CA MET A 504 -6.03 5.29 25.53
C MET A 504 -4.73 6.07 25.74
N GLN A 505 -4.79 7.38 25.92
CA GLN A 505 -3.63 8.22 26.21
C GLN A 505 -2.97 7.84 27.53
N GLN A 506 -3.75 7.60 28.59
CA GLN A 506 -3.25 7.12 29.89
C GLN A 506 -2.54 5.77 29.73
N SER A 507 -3.19 4.83 29.04
CA SER A 507 -2.62 3.51 28.77
C SER A 507 -1.30 3.61 28.02
N MET A 508 -1.24 4.45 26.98
CA MET A 508 -0.03 4.69 26.20
C MET A 508 1.07 5.38 27.01
N SER A 509 0.72 6.35 27.85
CA SER A 509 1.69 7.07 28.70
C SER A 509 2.33 6.15 29.74
N ASN A 510 1.60 5.12 30.18
CA ASN A 510 2.08 4.10 31.12
C ASN A 510 2.81 2.93 30.45
N MET A 511 2.90 2.90 29.11
CA MET A 511 3.65 1.86 28.40
C MET A 511 5.14 1.97 28.71
N GLN A 512 5.74 0.85 29.10
CA GLN A 512 7.15 0.78 29.44
C GLN A 512 7.98 0.52 28.18
N PHE A 513 8.42 1.62 27.57
CA PHE A 513 9.44 1.58 26.52
C PHE A 513 10.83 1.65 27.11
N MET A 514 11.80 0.99 26.46
CA MET A 514 13.21 1.19 26.76
C MET A 514 13.56 2.68 26.60
N PRO A 515 14.29 3.30 27.55
CA PRO A 515 14.84 4.64 27.36
C PRO A 515 15.80 4.66 26.17
N LEU A 516 15.56 5.57 25.23
CA LEU A 516 16.37 5.68 24.01
C LEU A 516 17.16 6.99 24.04
N GLN A 517 18.43 6.92 23.67
CA GLN A 517 19.24 8.11 23.43
C GLN A 517 19.01 8.57 21.99
N HIS A 518 18.45 9.76 21.79
CA HIS A 518 18.26 10.39 20.49
C HIS A 518 18.24 11.91 20.65
N LEU A 519 18.49 12.65 19.57
CA LEU A 519 18.32 14.11 19.56
C LEU A 519 16.85 14.46 19.34
N PRO A 520 16.30 15.48 20.03
CA PRO A 520 14.97 15.99 19.73
C PRO A 520 14.94 16.62 18.33
N TYR A 521 13.75 16.72 17.74
CA TYR A 521 13.57 17.44 16.49
C TYR A 521 13.95 18.91 16.67
N VAL A 522 14.76 19.42 15.74
CA VAL A 522 15.11 20.85 15.69
C VAL A 522 14.21 21.52 14.64
N PRO A 523 13.45 22.57 15.01
CA PRO A 523 12.70 23.35 14.03
C PRO A 523 13.58 23.79 12.86
N ALA A 524 13.02 23.87 11.66
CA ALA A 524 13.75 24.19 10.43
C ALA A 524 14.67 23.08 9.85
N GLN A 525 14.93 21.96 10.55
CA GLN A 525 15.90 20.96 10.06
C GLN A 525 15.56 20.31 8.70
N TYR A 526 14.30 20.40 8.26
CA TYR A 526 13.83 19.81 6.98
C TYR A 526 13.35 20.86 5.97
N GLU A 527 13.69 22.14 6.11
CA GLU A 527 13.27 23.19 5.17
C GLU A 527 13.65 22.87 3.72
N GLN A 528 14.89 22.45 3.48
CA GLN A 528 15.33 22.04 2.13
C GLN A 528 14.50 20.88 1.56
N ALA A 529 14.03 19.95 2.40
CA ALA A 529 13.17 18.86 1.95
C ALA A 529 11.76 19.34 1.58
N PHE A 530 11.26 20.37 2.26
CA PHE A 530 9.98 21.01 1.92
C PHE A 530 10.10 21.85 0.65
N GLU A 531 11.17 22.62 0.50
CA GLU A 531 11.48 23.41 -0.70
C GLU A 531 11.60 22.51 -1.93
N GLN A 532 12.41 21.45 -1.85
CA GLN A 532 12.57 20.52 -2.97
C GLN A 532 11.24 19.85 -3.36
N ALA A 533 10.39 19.54 -2.37
CA ALA A 533 9.09 18.95 -2.65
C ALA A 533 8.12 19.93 -3.31
N ALA A 534 8.16 21.21 -2.92
CA ALA A 534 7.40 22.26 -3.58
C ALA A 534 7.85 22.46 -5.03
N GLU A 535 9.16 22.46 -5.28
CA GLU A 535 9.71 22.52 -6.63
C GLU A 535 9.30 21.31 -7.48
N ASP A 536 9.35 20.10 -6.90
CA ASP A 536 8.93 18.87 -7.57
C ASP A 536 7.44 18.91 -7.92
N GLU A 537 6.57 19.31 -6.99
CA GLU A 537 5.13 19.49 -7.22
C GLU A 537 4.86 20.51 -8.33
N ALA A 538 5.44 21.72 -8.24
CA ALA A 538 5.29 22.74 -9.27
C ALA A 538 5.82 22.28 -10.63
N ARG A 539 6.87 21.46 -10.65
CA ARG A 539 7.38 20.83 -11.86
C ARG A 539 6.39 19.81 -12.42
N PHE A 540 5.76 19.00 -11.57
CA PHE A 540 4.74 18.04 -12.01
C PHE A 540 3.51 18.74 -12.56
N GLU A 541 3.05 19.83 -11.94
CA GLU A 541 1.94 20.66 -12.43
C GLU A 541 2.27 21.24 -13.82
N ARG A 542 3.44 21.86 -13.99
CA ARG A 542 3.88 22.37 -15.31
C ARG A 542 3.93 21.27 -16.37
N ILE A 543 4.38 20.07 -15.99
CA ILE A 543 4.40 18.93 -16.90
C ILE A 543 2.96 18.53 -17.26
N ALA A 544 2.06 18.44 -16.30
CA ALA A 544 0.66 18.09 -16.52
C ALA A 544 -0.03 19.09 -17.45
N GLU A 545 0.13 20.41 -17.21
CA GLU A 545 -0.43 21.46 -18.07
C GLU A 545 0.03 21.36 -19.54
N VAL A 546 1.31 21.01 -19.76
CA VAL A 546 1.85 20.81 -21.11
C VAL A 546 1.20 19.61 -21.80
N TYR A 547 0.88 18.55 -21.05
CA TYR A 547 0.25 17.35 -21.61
C TYR A 547 -1.26 17.48 -21.76
N ASP A 548 -1.94 18.20 -20.87
CA ASP A 548 -3.39 18.46 -20.98
C ASP A 548 -3.73 19.46 -22.08
N ARG A 549 -2.83 20.40 -22.41
CA ARG A 549 -2.99 21.29 -23.59
C ARG A 549 -2.63 20.62 -24.91
N ALA A 550 -2.05 19.42 -24.87
CA ALA A 550 -1.66 18.63 -26.04
C ALA A 550 -2.63 17.47 -26.33
N ALA A 551 -3.61 17.25 -25.45
CA ALA A 551 -4.77 16.39 -25.64
C ALA A 551 -5.96 17.24 -26.09
#